data_AF-A0A1M3BI73-F1
#
_entry.id   AF-A0A1M3BI73-F1
#
_cell.length_a   1.000
_cell.length_b   1.000
_cell.length_c   1.000
_cell.angle_alpha   90.00
_cell.angle_beta   90.00
_cell.angle_gamma   90.00
#
_symmetry.space_group_name_H-M   'P 1'
#
loop_
_entity.id
_entity.type
_entity.pdbx_description
1 polymer ?
#
loop_
_entity_poly.entity_id
_entity_poly.type
_entity_poly.pdbx_seq_one_letter_code
_entity_poly.pdbx_strand_id
1 'polypeptide(L)'
;KSEAQGVAEKLDGKSFIVVRSAGETGQLYGSVAARDIIEVLSAEGFNIGRNQVELNTPIKAIGLHKVVLHLHAEVEISIVLNVARSADEAERQAKGESLTSADAIYGVDEDALKPEDFFDPEADNDGDEE
;
A
#
# COMPACT_ATOMS: atom_id res chain seq x y z
N LYS A 1 -11.02 -28.56 -6.54
CA LYS A 1 -9.60 -28.39 -6.93
C LYS A 1 -9.44 -27.78 -8.32
N SER A 2 -9.90 -28.41 -9.40
CA SER A 2 -9.63 -27.93 -10.77
C SER A 2 -10.17 -26.53 -11.11
N GLU A 3 -11.40 -26.19 -10.69
CA GLU A 3 -11.94 -24.83 -10.92
C GLU A 3 -11.19 -23.76 -10.12
N ALA A 4 -10.84 -24.05 -8.86
CA ALA A 4 -10.10 -23.12 -8.01
C ALA A 4 -8.68 -22.88 -8.53
N GLN A 5 -8.01 -23.91 -9.07
CA GLN A 5 -6.70 -23.76 -9.72
C GLN A 5 -6.79 -22.93 -11.01
N GLY A 6 -7.80 -23.16 -11.85
CA GLY A 6 -7.97 -22.37 -13.07
C GLY A 6 -8.29 -20.90 -12.79
N VAL A 7 -8.95 -20.59 -11.67
CA VAL A 7 -9.14 -19.22 -11.18
C VAL A 7 -7.85 -18.66 -10.58
N ALA A 8 -7.12 -19.47 -9.81
CA ALA A 8 -5.84 -19.10 -9.22
C ALA A 8 -4.85 -18.63 -10.28
N GLU A 9 -4.61 -19.42 -11.33
CA GLU A 9 -3.70 -19.07 -12.42
C GLU A 9 -4.10 -17.79 -13.16
N LYS A 10 -5.41 -17.49 -13.21
CA LYS A 10 -5.92 -16.27 -13.85
C LYS A 10 -5.82 -15.04 -12.96
N LEU A 11 -5.79 -15.19 -11.65
CA LEU A 11 -5.80 -14.09 -10.70
C LEU A 11 -4.39 -13.83 -10.14
N ASP A 12 -3.55 -14.86 -10.07
CA ASP A 12 -2.21 -14.76 -9.49
C ASP A 12 -1.37 -13.72 -10.24
N GLY A 13 -0.85 -12.75 -9.48
CA GLY A 13 -0.05 -11.66 -10.02
C GLY A 13 -0.83 -10.60 -10.81
N LYS A 14 -2.16 -10.70 -10.92
CA LYS A 14 -2.96 -9.64 -11.54
C LYS A 14 -3.06 -8.40 -10.66
N SER A 15 -3.09 -7.26 -11.33
CA SER A 15 -3.34 -5.95 -10.73
C SER A 15 -4.77 -5.49 -11.02
N PHE A 16 -5.50 -5.13 -9.97
CA PHE A 16 -6.86 -4.60 -10.06
C PHE A 16 -6.87 -3.13 -9.69
N ILE A 17 -7.58 -2.31 -10.45
CA ILE A 17 -7.66 -0.86 -10.18
C ILE A 17 -8.96 -0.57 -9.42
N VAL A 18 -8.84 0.11 -8.28
CA VAL A 18 -9.95 0.52 -7.45
C VAL A 18 -9.97 2.04 -7.35
N VAL A 19 -10.99 2.66 -7.94
CA VAL A 19 -11.15 4.12 -7.92
C VAL A 19 -11.98 4.53 -6.71
N ARG A 20 -11.39 5.28 -5.78
CA ARG A 20 -12.06 5.80 -4.59
C ARG A 20 -11.62 7.23 -4.27
N SER A 21 -12.53 8.00 -3.68
CA SER A 21 -12.25 9.36 -3.25
C SER A 21 -11.20 9.36 -2.14
N ALA A 22 -10.10 10.09 -2.37
CA ALA A 22 -9.01 10.29 -1.42
C ALA A 22 -8.66 11.78 -1.31
N GLY A 23 -8.16 12.17 -0.15
CA GLY A 23 -7.59 13.49 0.08
C GLY A 23 -6.26 13.67 -0.62
N GLU A 24 -5.74 14.90 -0.59
CA GLU A 24 -4.49 15.28 -1.24
C GLU A 24 -3.25 14.61 -0.65
N THR A 25 -3.33 14.19 0.62
CA THR A 25 -2.27 13.44 1.32
C THR A 25 -2.26 11.95 1.00
N GLY A 26 -3.15 11.48 0.12
CA GLY A 26 -3.29 10.07 -0.23
C GLY A 26 -4.11 9.24 0.75
N GLN A 27 -4.68 9.85 1.79
CA GLN A 27 -5.63 9.19 2.69
C GLN A 27 -7.01 9.09 2.02
N LEU A 28 -7.61 7.91 2.01
CA LEU A 28 -8.97 7.68 1.52
C LEU A 28 -9.99 8.33 2.46
N TYR A 29 -11.01 8.96 1.91
CA TYR A 29 -12.13 9.48 2.72
C TYR A 29 -13.00 8.35 3.32
N GLY A 30 -12.85 7.14 2.81
CA GLY A 30 -13.46 5.93 3.33
C GLY A 30 -12.45 4.82 3.54
N SER A 31 -12.90 3.58 3.42
CA SER A 31 -12.06 2.41 3.52
C SER A 31 -12.40 1.41 2.42
N VAL A 32 -11.38 0.85 1.78
CA VAL A 32 -11.54 -0.32 0.92
C VAL A 32 -11.48 -1.55 1.81
N ALA A 33 -12.60 -2.27 1.89
CA ALA A 33 -12.72 -3.49 2.67
C ALA A 33 -12.77 -4.71 1.75
N ALA A 34 -12.81 -5.91 2.34
CA ALA A 34 -13.00 -7.15 1.61
C ALA A 34 -14.23 -7.14 0.69
N ARG A 35 -15.28 -6.36 1.04
CA ARG A 35 -16.48 -6.20 0.21
C ARG A 35 -16.18 -5.57 -1.14
N ASP A 36 -15.46 -4.46 -1.16
CA ASP A 36 -15.07 -3.77 -2.40
C ASP A 36 -14.21 -4.68 -3.28
N ILE A 37 -13.30 -5.45 -2.67
CA ILE A 37 -12.43 -6.40 -3.39
C ILE A 37 -13.27 -7.48 -4.09
N ILE A 38 -14.29 -8.03 -3.40
CA ILE A 38 -15.21 -9.01 -3.97
C ILE A 38 -16.00 -8.42 -5.14
N GLU A 39 -16.47 -7.17 -5.02
CA GLU A 39 -17.22 -6.52 -6.11
C GLU A 39 -16.34 -6.35 -7.36
N VAL A 40 -15.08 -5.94 -7.19
CA VAL A 40 -14.12 -5.79 -8.29
C VAL A 40 -13.83 -7.14 -8.95
N LEU A 41 -13.58 -8.19 -8.14
CA LEU A 41 -13.35 -9.55 -8.63
C LEU A 41 -14.59 -10.12 -9.34
N SER A 42 -15.78 -9.88 -8.79
CA SER A 42 -17.06 -10.29 -9.36
C SER A 42 -17.34 -9.60 -10.69
N ALA A 43 -16.94 -8.33 -10.83
CA ALA A 43 -17.03 -7.59 -12.10
C ALA A 43 -16.13 -8.20 -13.20
N GLU A 44 -15.00 -8.82 -12.84
CA GLU A 44 -14.18 -9.62 -13.77
C GLU A 44 -14.70 -11.06 -13.96
N GLY A 45 -15.79 -11.44 -13.31
CA GLY A 45 -16.40 -12.77 -13.41
C GLY A 45 -15.86 -13.80 -12.42
N PHE A 46 -15.12 -13.36 -11.39
CA PHE A 46 -14.61 -14.22 -10.32
C PHE A 46 -15.50 -14.11 -9.08
N ASN A 47 -16.24 -15.17 -8.77
CA ASN A 47 -17.10 -15.21 -7.60
C ASN A 47 -16.31 -15.66 -6.37
N ILE A 48 -15.77 -14.71 -5.60
CA ILE A 48 -14.97 -14.95 -4.39
C ILE A 48 -15.77 -14.52 -3.15
N GLY A 49 -15.76 -15.35 -2.12
CA GLY A 49 -16.43 -15.07 -0.85
C GLY A 49 -15.59 -14.19 0.08
N ARG A 50 -16.26 -13.47 1.00
CA ARG A 50 -15.56 -12.63 2.00
C ARG A 50 -14.57 -13.40 2.87
N ASN A 51 -14.89 -14.65 3.21
CA ASN A 51 -14.01 -15.50 4.01
C ASN A 51 -12.75 -15.95 3.27
N GLN A 52 -12.72 -15.78 1.94
CA GLN A 52 -11.57 -16.11 1.10
C GLN A 52 -10.62 -14.93 0.92
N VAL A 53 -11.01 -13.71 1.33
CA VAL A 53 -10.15 -12.52 1.22
C VAL A 53 -9.43 -12.34 2.55
N GLU A 54 -8.11 -12.51 2.55
CA GLU A 54 -7.29 -12.23 3.72
C GLU A 54 -6.99 -10.73 3.78
N LEU A 55 -7.79 -10.02 4.58
CA LEU A 55 -7.62 -8.59 4.83
C LEU A 55 -7.73 -8.32 6.32
N ASN A 56 -6.57 -8.25 6.99
CA ASN A 56 -6.50 -7.97 8.43
C ASN A 56 -6.94 -6.54 8.76
N THR A 57 -6.54 -5.57 7.93
CA THR A 57 -6.86 -4.15 8.13
C THR A 57 -7.46 -3.57 6.85
N PRO A 58 -8.56 -2.81 6.93
CA PRO A 58 -9.09 -2.11 5.77
C PRO A 58 -8.08 -1.11 5.20
N ILE A 59 -8.03 -0.99 3.88
CA ILE A 59 -7.11 -0.09 3.19
C ILE A 59 -7.67 1.34 3.27
N LYS A 60 -6.86 2.26 3.79
CA LYS A 60 -7.21 3.68 4.00
C LYS A 60 -6.29 4.64 3.23
N ALA A 61 -5.39 4.13 2.40
CA ALA A 61 -4.46 4.94 1.62
C ALA A 61 -4.49 4.51 0.16
N ILE A 62 -4.29 5.47 -0.74
CA ILE A 62 -4.04 5.19 -2.16
C ILE A 62 -2.66 4.55 -2.33
N GLY A 63 -2.48 3.77 -3.40
CA GLY A 63 -1.24 3.05 -3.69
C GLY A 63 -1.48 1.59 -4.06
N LEU A 64 -0.37 0.87 -4.22
CA LEU A 64 -0.34 -0.56 -4.52
C LEU A 64 -0.36 -1.36 -3.22
N HIS A 65 -1.42 -2.15 -3.03
CA HIS A 65 -1.64 -2.98 -1.85
C HIS A 65 -1.70 -4.44 -2.26
N LYS A 66 -0.83 -5.28 -1.69
CA LYS A 66 -0.86 -6.73 -1.94
C LYS A 66 -1.91 -7.38 -1.04
N VAL A 67 -2.84 -8.14 -1.61
CA VAL A 67 -3.90 -8.86 -0.90
C VAL A 67 -3.80 -10.34 -1.20
N VAL A 68 -3.87 -11.17 -0.16
CA VAL A 68 -3.85 -12.63 -0.29
C VAL A 68 -5.28 -13.16 -0.37
N LEU A 69 -5.55 -14.06 -1.30
CA LEU A 69 -6.83 -14.74 -1.45
C LEU A 69 -6.68 -16.24 -1.22
N HIS A 70 -7.46 -16.78 -0.31
CA HIS A 70 -7.59 -18.19 0.00
C HIS A 70 -8.74 -18.79 -0.80
N LEU A 71 -8.48 -19.21 -2.03
CA LEU A 71 -9.52 -19.78 -2.90
C LEU A 71 -9.95 -21.16 -2.42
N HIS A 72 -9.03 -21.96 -1.89
CA HIS A 72 -9.30 -23.28 -1.32
C HIS A 72 -8.26 -23.64 -0.26
N ALA A 73 -8.51 -24.69 0.54
CA ALA A 73 -7.62 -25.14 1.62
C ALA A 73 -6.16 -25.47 1.21
N GLU A 74 -5.87 -25.56 -0.09
CA GLU A 74 -4.54 -25.84 -0.64
C GLU A 74 -4.15 -24.83 -1.73
N VAL A 75 -4.94 -23.76 -1.92
CA VAL A 75 -4.75 -22.80 -3.01
C VAL A 75 -4.89 -21.39 -2.45
N GLU A 76 -3.73 -20.78 -2.21
CA GLU A 76 -3.57 -19.36 -1.90
C GLU A 76 -2.94 -18.65 -3.10
N ILE A 77 -3.40 -17.43 -3.37
CA ILE A 77 -2.82 -16.56 -4.41
C ILE A 77 -2.67 -15.16 -3.86
N SER A 78 -1.83 -14.37 -4.52
CA SER A 78 -1.69 -12.95 -4.18
C SER A 78 -2.01 -12.05 -5.36
N ILE A 79 -2.87 -11.06 -5.11
CA ILE A 79 -3.25 -10.05 -6.09
C ILE A 79 -2.73 -8.68 -5.65
N VAL A 80 -2.54 -7.79 -6.62
CA VAL A 80 -2.17 -6.40 -6.35
C VAL A 80 -3.40 -5.52 -6.54
N LEU A 81 -3.83 -4.83 -5.49
CA LEU A 81 -4.86 -3.80 -5.56
C LEU A 81 -4.20 -2.44 -5.73
N ASN A 82 -4.42 -1.80 -6.86
CA ASN A 82 -4.02 -0.43 -7.13
C ASN A 82 -5.18 0.50 -6.78
N VAL A 83 -5.08 1.20 -5.65
CA VAL A 83 -6.11 2.13 -5.19
C VAL A 83 -5.72 3.54 -5.59
N ALA A 84 -6.58 4.22 -6.37
CA ALA A 84 -6.29 5.56 -6.87
C ALA A 84 -7.54 6.46 -6.89
N ARG A 85 -7.35 7.77 -7.04
CA ARG A 85 -8.48 8.72 -7.16
C ARG A 85 -9.09 8.74 -8.54
N SER A 86 -8.38 8.25 -9.55
CA SER A 86 -8.81 8.24 -10.95
C SER A 86 -8.05 7.16 -11.74
N ALA A 87 -8.58 6.76 -12.90
CA ALA A 87 -7.94 5.76 -13.76
C ALA A 87 -6.56 6.21 -14.27
N ASP A 88 -6.42 7.48 -14.68
CA ASP A 88 -5.13 8.07 -15.10
C ASP A 88 -4.08 7.97 -13.97
N GLU A 89 -4.51 8.23 -12.74
CA GLU A 89 -3.65 8.18 -11.55
C GLU A 89 -3.22 6.74 -11.24
N ALA A 90 -4.09 5.76 -11.44
CA ALA A 90 -3.75 4.35 -11.28
C ALA A 90 -2.68 3.90 -12.30
N GLU A 91 -2.76 4.35 -13.55
CA GLU A 91 -1.75 4.05 -14.57
C GLU A 91 -0.39 4.64 -14.23
N ARG A 92 -0.34 5.84 -13.63
CA ARG A 92 0.90 6.47 -13.17
C ARG A 92 1.52 5.69 -12.01
N GLN A 93 0.70 5.26 -11.05
CA GLN A 93 1.15 4.40 -9.95
C GLN A 93 1.70 3.06 -10.46
N ALA A 94 1.06 2.46 -11.47
CA ALA A 94 1.54 1.23 -12.10
C ALA A 94 2.88 1.41 -12.83
N LYS A 95 3.16 2.62 -13.33
CA LYS A 95 4.44 2.99 -13.96
C LYS A 95 5.55 3.35 -12.96
N GLY A 96 5.26 3.28 -11.66
CA GLY A 96 6.24 3.54 -10.60
C GLY A 96 6.29 4.99 -10.10
N GLU A 97 5.33 5.83 -10.48
CA GLU A 97 5.23 7.20 -9.98
C GLU A 97 4.47 7.19 -8.63
N SER A 98 5.20 7.34 -7.52
CA SER A 98 4.63 7.35 -6.17
C SER A 98 4.07 8.73 -5.82
N LEU A 99 2.76 8.82 -5.56
CA LEU A 99 2.07 10.06 -5.23
C LEU A 99 1.90 10.28 -3.71
N THR A 100 2.38 9.34 -2.88
CA THR A 100 2.10 9.32 -1.43
C THR A 100 3.31 9.11 -0.55
N SER A 101 4.53 9.17 -1.10
CA SER A 101 5.72 8.95 -0.28
C SER A 101 5.69 9.92 0.91
N ALA A 102 5.65 9.35 2.12
CA ALA A 102 5.88 10.07 3.36
C ALA A 102 7.24 10.81 3.31
N ASP A 103 8.16 10.36 2.45
CA ASP A 103 9.41 10.99 2.02
C ASP A 103 9.22 12.41 1.42
N ALA A 104 8.08 12.69 0.78
CA ALA A 104 7.77 14.01 0.21
C ALA A 104 6.99 14.93 1.18
N ILE A 105 6.32 14.38 2.19
CA ILE A 105 5.55 15.15 3.19
C ILE A 105 6.38 15.44 4.45
N TYR A 106 7.23 14.49 4.85
CA TYR A 106 8.28 14.66 5.85
C TYR A 106 9.58 14.31 5.15
N GLY A 107 10.27 15.30 4.60
CA GLY A 107 11.63 15.12 4.08
C GLY A 107 12.54 14.70 5.23
N VAL A 108 12.56 13.41 5.53
CA VAL A 108 13.63 12.80 6.29
C VAL A 108 14.63 12.39 5.22
N ASP A 109 15.43 13.37 4.79
CA ASP A 109 16.77 13.08 4.30
C ASP A 109 17.37 12.10 5.32
N GLU A 110 17.56 10.84 4.92
CA GLU A 110 18.29 9.86 5.72
C GLU A 110 19.72 10.36 6.06
N ASP A 111 20.19 11.45 5.43
CA ASP A 111 21.44 12.14 5.76
C ASP A 111 21.36 13.08 7.00
N ALA A 112 20.17 13.47 7.46
CA ALA A 112 20.00 14.40 8.59
C ALA A 112 20.01 13.73 9.98
N LEU A 113 20.06 12.40 10.04
CA LEU A 113 20.22 11.64 11.29
C LEU A 113 21.66 11.15 11.44
N LYS A 114 22.65 12.06 11.34
CA LYS A 114 23.93 11.81 12.00
C LYS A 114 23.79 12.16 13.48
N PRO A 115 23.89 11.20 14.40
CA PRO A 115 23.90 11.46 15.85
C PRO A 115 25.17 12.19 16.33
N GLU A 116 26.00 12.73 15.44
CA GLU A 116 27.34 13.25 15.78
C GLU A 116 27.36 14.75 16.10
N ASP A 117 26.28 15.51 15.88
CA ASP A 117 26.23 16.97 16.15
C ASP A 117 25.50 17.37 17.44
N PHE A 118 25.02 16.41 18.26
CA PHE A 118 24.24 16.70 19.47
C PHE A 118 25.04 16.71 20.78
N PHE A 119 26.34 16.44 20.76
CA PHE A 119 27.17 16.43 21.96
C PHE A 119 28.55 16.99 21.64
N ASP A 120 28.71 18.31 21.80
CA ASP A 120 30.04 18.93 21.96
C ASP A 120 30.30 19.05 23.47
N PRO A 121 31.05 18.12 24.09
CA PRO A 121 31.37 18.18 25.52
C PRO A 121 32.50 19.19 25.85
N GLU A 122 32.96 20.03 24.90
CA GLU A 122 34.08 20.96 25.11
C GLU A 122 33.67 22.44 25.22
N ALA A 123 32.38 22.74 25.44
CA ALA A 123 31.93 24.11 25.70
C ALA A 123 32.15 24.62 27.15
N ASP A 124 32.92 23.91 27.98
CA ASP A 124 33.24 24.33 29.37
C ASP A 124 34.72 24.08 29.70
N ASN A 125 35.62 24.73 28.96
CA ASN A 125 36.98 24.95 29.41
C ASN A 125 37.58 26.21 28.78
N ASP A 126 37.17 27.39 29.26
CA ASP A 126 37.99 28.60 29.18
C ASP A 126 38.10 29.20 30.59
N GLY A 127 39.10 28.71 31.31
CA GLY A 127 39.63 29.33 32.51
C GLY A 127 40.87 30.14 32.16
N ASP A 128 40.88 31.38 32.67
CA ASP A 128 41.99 32.30 32.91
C ASP A 128 42.71 32.95 31.71
N GLU A 129 42.59 34.29 31.61
CA GLU A 129 43.71 35.22 31.88
C GLU A 129 43.24 36.71 31.85
N GLU A 130 43.10 37.34 33.03
CA GLU A 130 43.77 38.59 33.46
C GLU A 130 43.40 38.96 34.92
#